data_AF-A0A3B1CDA9-F1
#
_entry.id   AF-A0A3B1CDA9-F1
#
_cell.length_a   1.000
_cell.length_b   1.000
_cell.length_c   1.000
_cell.angle_alpha   90.00
_cell.angle_beta   90.00
_cell.angle_gamma   90.00
#
_symmetry.space_group_name_H-M   'P 1'
#
loop_
_entity.id
_entity.type
_entity.pdbx_description
1 polymer ?
#
loop_
_entity_poly.entity_id
_entity_poly.type
_entity_poly.pdbx_seq_one_letter_code
_entity_poly.pdbx_strand_id
1 'polypeptide(L)'
;TGRLKLGTESNGGFKNITVSNCVFEHSRGIAIETADGGLIEDLLFDNITMRDVTDTPFFIRLNARMRGPKGVPVGVCRRITISNLNVYDVGGRPKSPELGAGMVMGIPGHYIEDLTLSNIRIYFRGGASKEAIDKEVPQNIDMYPDPYRWHSMPAYGIYFRYVKGLRVNNVVFRYMNSDERPAFVLDDVHDASFYHIDAEKGKDAPQFILKNVSNISIHDVNGVNDTKVEKVNNKEL
;
A
#
# COMPACT_ATOMS: atom_id res chain seq x y z
N THR A 1 -12.18 2.74 16.80
CA THR A 1 -11.61 1.63 16.00
C THR A 1 -10.11 1.54 16.21
N GLY A 2 -9.57 0.32 16.28
CA GLY A 2 -8.14 0.02 16.47
C GLY A 2 -7.50 -0.63 15.24
N ARG A 3 -6.22 -0.99 15.35
CA ARG A 3 -5.44 -1.71 14.31
C ARG A 3 -4.78 -2.92 14.93
N LEU A 4 -4.57 -3.97 14.13
CA LEU A 4 -3.43 -4.84 14.40
C LEU A 4 -2.20 -4.11 13.89
N LYS A 5 -1.25 -3.87 14.79
CA LYS A 5 -0.13 -2.98 14.52
C LYS A 5 1.20 -3.55 15.01
N LEU A 6 2.22 -3.47 14.16
CA LEU A 6 3.62 -3.60 14.51
C LEU A 6 4.24 -2.19 14.41
N GLY A 7 4.73 -1.64 15.52
CA GLY A 7 5.14 -0.23 15.67
C GLY A 7 4.26 0.55 16.67
N THR A 8 4.36 1.87 16.81
CA THR A 8 5.30 2.79 16.13
C THR A 8 6.70 2.71 16.71
N GLU A 9 6.80 2.42 18.00
CA GLU A 9 8.07 2.25 18.69
C GLU A 9 8.70 0.95 18.20
N SER A 10 9.70 1.09 17.35
CA SER A 10 10.27 0.00 16.56
C SER A 10 11.73 -0.26 16.90
N ASN A 11 12.30 0.39 17.92
CA ASN A 11 13.71 0.26 18.31
C ASN A 11 14.19 -1.21 18.41
N GLY A 12 13.33 -2.11 18.91
CA GLY A 12 13.64 -3.55 19.06
C GLY A 12 13.39 -4.42 17.82
N GLY A 13 12.74 -3.88 16.79
CA GLY A 13 12.33 -4.62 15.60
C GLY A 13 11.14 -5.57 15.83
N PHE A 14 10.66 -6.16 14.72
CA PHE A 14 9.57 -7.13 14.70
C PHE A 14 9.92 -8.21 13.68
N LYS A 15 10.09 -9.46 14.13
CA LYS A 15 10.58 -10.54 13.28
C LYS A 15 9.85 -11.84 13.50
N ASN A 16 9.70 -12.64 12.44
CA ASN A 16 9.11 -13.97 12.50
C ASN A 16 7.70 -13.97 13.10
N ILE A 17 6.83 -13.10 12.58
CA ILE A 17 5.46 -12.97 13.07
C ILE A 17 4.50 -13.46 12.01
N THR A 18 3.63 -14.38 12.41
CA THR A 18 2.48 -14.79 11.61
C THR A 18 1.20 -14.34 12.28
N VAL A 19 0.33 -13.69 11.51
CA VAL A 19 -1.06 -13.41 11.86
C VAL A 19 -1.91 -14.14 10.85
N SER A 20 -2.72 -15.08 11.31
CA SER A 20 -3.59 -15.83 10.42
C SER A 20 -4.95 -16.15 11.00
N ASN A 21 -5.91 -16.45 10.13
CA ASN A 21 -7.24 -16.92 10.49
C ASN A 21 -7.99 -15.91 11.38
N CYS A 22 -7.90 -14.64 11.03
CA CYS A 22 -8.47 -13.54 11.81
C CYS A 22 -9.63 -12.86 11.08
N VAL A 23 -10.61 -12.39 11.84
CA VAL A 23 -11.70 -11.54 11.35
C VAL A 23 -11.58 -10.16 12.00
N PHE A 24 -11.68 -9.11 11.19
CA PHE A 24 -11.63 -7.73 11.63
C PHE A 24 -12.97 -7.06 11.31
N GLU A 25 -13.75 -6.73 12.34
CA GLU A 25 -14.96 -5.93 12.19
C GLU A 25 -14.72 -4.53 12.72
N HIS A 26 -15.21 -3.52 12.00
CA HIS A 26 -15.13 -2.12 12.39
C HIS A 26 -13.72 -1.70 12.85
N SER A 27 -12.72 -1.94 11.98
CA SER A 27 -11.31 -1.74 12.29
C SER A 27 -10.69 -0.59 11.48
N ARG A 28 -9.41 -0.31 11.71
CA ARG A 28 -8.59 0.56 10.86
C ARG A 28 -7.52 -0.22 10.08
N GLY A 29 -7.73 -1.52 9.91
CA GLY A 29 -6.86 -2.43 9.16
C GLY A 29 -5.58 -2.84 9.87
N ILE A 30 -4.61 -3.27 9.06
CA ILE A 30 -3.26 -3.69 9.49
C ILE A 30 -2.29 -2.51 9.36
N ALA A 31 -1.37 -2.36 10.32
CA ALA A 31 -0.26 -1.42 10.21
C ALA A 31 1.09 -2.10 10.49
N ILE A 32 2.04 -1.92 9.59
CA ILE A 32 3.43 -2.39 9.72
C ILE A 32 4.32 -1.16 9.58
N GLU A 33 4.92 -0.73 10.69
CA GLU A 33 5.58 0.57 10.76
C GLU A 33 6.94 0.46 11.44
N THR A 34 8.01 0.73 10.69
CA THR A 34 9.33 1.00 11.25
C THR A 34 9.59 2.49 11.20
N ALA A 35 9.82 3.09 12.37
CA ALA A 35 9.92 4.52 12.58
C ALA A 35 11.19 4.93 13.35
N ASP A 36 11.71 4.02 14.18
CA ASP A 36 12.75 4.29 15.17
C ASP A 36 13.98 3.37 14.93
N GLY A 37 14.28 3.05 13.67
CA GLY A 37 15.53 2.38 13.29
C GLY A 37 15.53 0.84 13.35
N GLY A 38 14.41 0.22 13.72
CA GLY A 38 14.32 -1.23 13.86
C GLY A 38 14.20 -1.99 12.55
N LEU A 39 14.57 -3.28 12.63
CA LEU A 39 14.38 -4.25 11.57
C LEU A 39 13.00 -4.91 11.70
N ILE A 40 12.18 -4.75 10.66
CA ILE A 40 10.94 -5.47 10.45
C ILE A 40 11.15 -6.44 9.31
N GLU A 41 11.10 -7.74 9.60
CA GLU A 41 11.31 -8.78 8.59
C GLU A 41 10.56 -10.07 8.88
N ASP A 42 10.32 -10.88 7.85
CA ASP A 42 9.73 -12.23 7.99
C ASP A 42 8.34 -12.19 8.62
N LEU A 43 7.44 -11.46 7.97
CA LEU A 43 6.04 -11.31 8.39
C LEU A 43 5.09 -12.02 7.42
N LEU A 44 4.12 -12.75 7.97
CA LEU A 44 3.04 -13.38 7.23
C LEU A 44 1.68 -12.95 7.77
N PHE A 45 0.85 -12.39 6.89
CA PHE A 45 -0.56 -12.11 7.14
C PHE A 45 -1.38 -12.97 6.19
N ASP A 46 -2.08 -13.98 6.71
CA ASP A 46 -2.76 -14.98 5.87
C ASP A 46 -4.18 -15.31 6.32
N ASN A 47 -5.09 -15.52 5.37
CA ASN A 47 -6.48 -15.90 5.62
C ASN A 47 -7.18 -14.93 6.58
N ILE A 48 -7.33 -13.69 6.13
CA ILE A 48 -7.93 -12.61 6.91
C ILE A 48 -9.18 -12.10 6.19
N THR A 49 -10.28 -11.95 6.94
CA THR A 49 -11.47 -11.25 6.46
C THR A 49 -11.66 -9.94 7.21
N MET A 50 -11.97 -8.85 6.51
CA MET A 50 -12.24 -7.55 7.13
C MET A 50 -13.56 -6.95 6.62
N ARG A 51 -14.30 -6.28 7.51
CA ARG A 51 -15.52 -5.53 7.21
C ARG A 51 -15.55 -4.20 7.95
N ASP A 52 -16.12 -3.18 7.31
CA ASP A 52 -16.27 -1.82 7.83
C ASP A 52 -14.91 -1.21 8.22
N VAL A 53 -13.97 -1.21 7.27
CA VAL A 53 -12.62 -0.68 7.48
C VAL A 53 -12.65 0.85 7.35
N THR A 54 -12.45 1.52 8.49
CA THR A 54 -12.63 2.99 8.65
C THR A 54 -11.43 3.85 8.24
N ASP A 55 -10.40 3.23 7.67
CA ASP A 55 -9.17 3.90 7.23
C ASP A 55 -8.66 3.23 5.94
N THR A 56 -7.62 2.39 6.04
CA THR A 56 -7.02 1.62 4.95
C THR A 56 -6.96 0.14 5.34
N PRO A 57 -7.07 -0.84 4.42
CA PRO A 57 -7.00 -2.26 4.74
C PRO A 57 -5.62 -2.65 5.28
N PHE A 58 -4.56 -2.04 4.75
CA PHE A 58 -3.20 -2.20 5.24
C PHE A 58 -2.35 -0.96 4.95
N PHE A 59 -1.51 -0.61 5.92
CA PHE A 59 -0.55 0.47 5.87
C PHE A 59 0.83 -0.06 6.22
N ILE A 60 1.76 -0.04 5.26
CA ILE A 60 3.16 -0.42 5.45
C ILE A 60 4.00 0.85 5.29
N ARG A 61 4.72 1.23 6.35
CA ARG A 61 5.49 2.46 6.39
C ARG A 61 6.89 2.22 6.95
N LEU A 62 7.92 2.54 6.16
CA LEU A 62 9.29 2.69 6.65
C LEU A 62 9.61 4.18 6.69
N ASN A 63 9.68 4.76 7.89
CA ASN A 63 9.97 6.18 8.10
C ASN A 63 11.11 6.38 9.11
N ALA A 64 11.54 7.63 9.29
CA ALA A 64 12.70 8.00 10.08
C ALA A 64 12.33 9.04 11.15
N ARG A 65 11.45 8.65 12.07
CA ARG A 65 11.13 9.46 13.26
C ARG A 65 12.27 9.46 14.28
N MET A 66 13.03 8.36 14.35
CA MET A 66 14.32 8.25 15.04
C MET A 66 14.32 8.72 16.50
N ARG A 67 13.33 8.29 17.30
CA ARG A 67 13.29 8.61 18.75
C ARG A 67 14.23 7.77 19.61
N GLY A 68 14.86 6.76 19.02
CA GLY A 68 15.88 5.95 19.67
C GLY A 68 17.17 6.74 19.98
N PRO A 69 18.19 6.08 20.52
CA PRO A 69 19.50 6.69 20.76
C PRO A 69 20.07 7.36 19.49
N LYS A 70 20.84 8.44 19.69
CA LYS A 70 21.52 9.13 18.58
C LYS A 70 22.46 8.17 17.83
N GLY A 71 22.48 8.26 16.51
CA GLY A 71 23.37 7.47 15.65
C GLY A 71 22.81 6.12 15.20
N VAL A 72 21.60 5.74 15.64
CA VAL A 72 20.88 4.58 15.08
C VAL A 72 20.56 4.86 13.61
N PRO A 73 20.83 3.94 12.67
CA PRO A 73 20.47 4.10 11.26
C PRO A 73 18.95 3.96 11.05
N VAL A 74 18.45 4.45 9.91
CA VAL A 74 17.05 4.19 9.52
C VAL A 74 16.80 2.69 9.45
N GLY A 75 15.59 2.29 9.84
CA GLY A 75 15.18 0.90 9.91
C GLY A 75 15.06 0.24 8.54
N VAL A 76 14.85 -1.07 8.57
CA VAL A 76 14.66 -1.91 7.38
C VAL A 76 13.30 -2.59 7.48
N CYS A 77 12.59 -2.69 6.36
CA CYS A 77 11.27 -3.30 6.27
C CYS A 77 11.22 -4.22 5.06
N ARG A 78 11.19 -5.54 5.26
CA ARG A 78 11.33 -6.49 4.15
C ARG A 78 10.72 -7.86 4.37
N ARG A 79 10.59 -8.66 3.30
CA ARG A 79 10.11 -10.06 3.34
C ARG A 79 8.78 -10.18 4.07
N ILE A 80 7.80 -9.46 3.53
CA ILE A 80 6.44 -9.41 4.05
C ILE A 80 5.53 -10.09 3.03
N THR A 81 4.68 -11.00 3.49
CA THR A 81 3.63 -11.60 2.67
C THR A 81 2.27 -11.27 3.26
N ILE A 82 1.38 -10.73 2.43
CA ILE A 82 -0.04 -10.59 2.71
C ILE A 82 -0.78 -11.46 1.69
N SER A 83 -1.41 -12.53 2.15
CA SER A 83 -2.09 -13.51 1.31
C SER A 83 -3.51 -13.81 1.79
N ASN A 84 -4.39 -14.21 0.87
CA ASN A 84 -5.75 -14.65 1.17
C ASN A 84 -6.53 -13.62 2.01
N LEU A 85 -6.65 -12.41 1.47
CA LEU A 85 -7.27 -11.28 2.14
C LEU A 85 -8.60 -10.94 1.46
N ASN A 86 -9.70 -10.98 2.22
CA ASN A 86 -11.02 -10.61 1.73
C ASN A 86 -11.57 -9.42 2.53
N VAL A 87 -11.80 -8.29 1.88
CA VAL A 87 -12.18 -7.05 2.55
C VAL A 87 -13.38 -6.42 1.88
N TYR A 88 -14.34 -6.00 2.71
CA TYR A 88 -15.51 -5.25 2.26
C TYR A 88 -15.66 -3.94 3.05
N ASP A 89 -16.18 -2.93 2.38
CA ASP A 89 -16.46 -1.60 2.96
C ASP A 89 -15.22 -0.90 3.51
N VAL A 90 -14.21 -0.71 2.65
CA VAL A 90 -13.06 0.14 2.95
C VAL A 90 -13.37 1.58 2.61
N GLY A 91 -13.34 2.48 3.59
CA GLY A 91 -13.42 3.90 3.30
C GLY A 91 -12.78 4.72 4.39
N GLY A 92 -12.08 5.77 3.97
CA GLY A 92 -11.42 6.69 4.88
C GLY A 92 -12.40 7.30 5.90
N ARG A 93 -11.84 7.97 6.89
CA ARG A 93 -12.64 8.65 7.93
C ARG A 93 -13.63 9.62 7.27
N PRO A 94 -14.77 9.96 7.90
CA PRO A 94 -15.73 10.91 7.32
C PRO A 94 -15.13 12.23 6.84
N LYS A 95 -14.04 12.70 7.47
CA LYS A 95 -13.30 13.92 7.10
C LYS A 95 -12.21 13.72 6.04
N SER A 96 -11.95 12.48 5.60
CA SER A 96 -10.90 12.10 4.67
C SER A 96 -11.32 10.86 3.87
N PRO A 97 -12.45 10.91 3.12
CA PRO A 97 -12.99 9.74 2.43
C PRO A 97 -12.05 9.18 1.36
N GLU A 98 -11.17 10.03 0.81
CA GLU A 98 -10.24 9.72 -0.27
C GLU A 98 -9.02 8.87 0.18
N LEU A 99 -8.82 8.63 1.48
CA LEU A 99 -7.67 7.91 2.02
C LEU A 99 -7.74 6.38 1.86
N GLY A 100 -8.91 5.82 1.52
CA GLY A 100 -9.24 4.39 1.61
C GLY A 100 -8.31 3.39 0.91
N ALA A 101 -7.33 3.83 0.12
CA ALA A 101 -6.37 2.97 -0.57
C ALA A 101 -5.46 2.20 0.38
N GLY A 102 -4.99 1.03 -0.04
CA GLY A 102 -3.80 0.39 0.52
C GLY A 102 -2.57 1.30 0.33
N MET A 103 -1.67 1.32 1.30
CA MET A 103 -0.55 2.26 1.30
C MET A 103 0.73 1.53 1.69
N VAL A 104 1.73 1.54 0.80
CA VAL A 104 3.04 0.93 1.02
C VAL A 104 4.11 1.95 0.67
N MET A 105 4.74 2.54 1.69
CA MET A 105 5.58 3.71 1.51
C MET A 105 6.89 3.64 2.32
N GLY A 106 8.00 3.50 1.62
CA GLY A 106 9.34 3.79 2.15
C GLY A 106 9.63 5.29 2.20
N ILE A 107 10.91 5.65 2.26
CA ILE A 107 11.39 7.05 2.16
C ILE A 107 12.57 7.13 1.19
N PRO A 108 12.97 8.32 0.74
CA PRO A 108 14.15 8.47 -0.10
C PRO A 108 15.37 7.73 0.49
N GLY A 109 16.00 6.88 -0.31
CA GLY A 109 17.16 6.07 0.08
C GLY A 109 16.86 4.82 0.91
N HIS A 110 15.62 4.57 1.32
CA HIS A 110 15.22 3.40 2.13
C HIS A 110 13.93 2.77 1.61
N TYR A 111 14.11 1.65 0.90
CA TYR A 111 13.02 0.92 0.27
C TYR A 111 12.37 -0.08 1.22
N ILE A 112 11.07 -0.30 1.03
CA ILE A 112 10.43 -1.54 1.50
C ILE A 112 10.79 -2.63 0.49
N GLU A 113 11.36 -3.74 0.96
CA GLU A 113 11.94 -4.77 0.07
C GLU A 113 11.16 -6.10 0.15
N ASP A 114 11.04 -6.83 -0.96
CA ASP A 114 10.47 -8.18 -0.98
C ASP A 114 9.05 -8.27 -0.38
N LEU A 115 8.12 -7.46 -0.90
CA LEU A 115 6.71 -7.50 -0.54
C LEU A 115 5.93 -8.38 -1.51
N THR A 116 5.20 -9.35 -0.99
CA THR A 116 4.25 -10.18 -1.76
C THR A 116 2.82 -9.93 -1.32
N LEU A 117 1.96 -9.59 -2.28
CA LEU A 117 0.52 -9.43 -2.13
C LEU A 117 -0.18 -10.46 -3.02
N SER A 118 -0.94 -11.40 -2.45
CA SER A 118 -1.56 -12.45 -3.26
C SER A 118 -2.96 -12.87 -2.82
N ASN A 119 -3.81 -13.22 -3.78
CA ASN A 119 -5.18 -13.69 -3.53
C ASN A 119 -5.98 -12.67 -2.69
N ILE A 120 -6.04 -11.42 -3.15
CA ILE A 120 -6.65 -10.30 -2.42
C ILE A 120 -7.93 -9.85 -3.12
N ARG A 121 -9.00 -9.65 -2.37
CA ARG A 121 -10.27 -9.08 -2.85
C ARG A 121 -10.67 -7.92 -1.95
N ILE A 122 -10.85 -6.72 -2.50
CA ILE A 122 -11.21 -5.53 -1.71
C ILE A 122 -12.30 -4.72 -2.41
N TYR A 123 -13.36 -4.42 -1.65
CA TYR A 123 -14.37 -3.43 -2.01
C TYR A 123 -14.13 -2.12 -1.25
N PHE A 124 -13.77 -1.08 -2.00
CA PHE A 124 -13.62 0.28 -1.50
C PHE A 124 -14.94 1.03 -1.59
N ARG A 125 -15.17 2.00 -0.70
CA ARG A 125 -16.29 2.95 -0.83
C ARG A 125 -16.12 3.81 -2.06
N GLY A 126 -14.88 4.14 -2.45
CA GLY A 126 -14.59 5.00 -3.60
C GLY A 126 -15.13 6.42 -3.42
N GLY A 127 -15.39 7.12 -4.52
CA GLY A 127 -16.00 8.44 -4.51
C GLY A 127 -15.03 9.62 -4.63
N ALA A 128 -13.74 9.39 -4.91
CA ALA A 128 -12.81 10.49 -5.16
C ALA A 128 -12.94 11.02 -6.60
N SER A 129 -12.74 12.32 -6.75
CA SER A 129 -12.70 12.99 -8.06
C SER A 129 -11.30 12.97 -8.66
N LYS A 130 -11.19 13.31 -9.95
CA LYS A 130 -9.93 13.29 -10.71
C LYS A 130 -8.86 14.20 -10.12
N GLU A 131 -9.25 15.26 -9.41
CA GLU A 131 -8.32 16.19 -8.75
C GLU A 131 -7.44 15.47 -7.71
N ALA A 132 -7.86 14.32 -7.18
CA ALA A 132 -7.04 13.52 -6.26
C ALA A 132 -5.80 12.89 -6.93
N ILE A 133 -5.82 12.67 -8.24
CA ILE A 133 -4.72 12.03 -9.00
C ILE A 133 -3.47 12.93 -9.01
N ASP A 134 -3.67 14.23 -9.15
CA ASP A 134 -2.59 15.22 -9.31
C ASP A 134 -2.11 15.78 -7.96
N LYS A 135 -2.75 15.43 -6.84
CA LYS A 135 -2.32 15.87 -5.51
C LYS A 135 -0.92 15.33 -5.21
N GLU A 136 -0.04 16.24 -4.80
CA GLU A 136 1.26 15.85 -4.28
C GLU A 136 1.07 15.04 -2.99
N VAL A 137 1.66 13.84 -2.96
CA VAL A 137 1.71 13.00 -1.76
C VAL A 137 2.91 13.45 -0.93
N PRO A 138 2.75 14.13 0.22
CA PRO A 138 3.88 14.59 1.03
C PRO A 138 4.74 13.42 1.54
N GLN A 139 6.04 13.64 1.73
CA GLN A 139 6.95 12.57 2.17
C GLN A 139 6.74 12.19 3.65
N ASN A 140 6.49 13.16 4.53
CA ASN A 140 6.28 12.97 5.98
C ASN A 140 7.30 11.97 6.59
N ILE A 141 8.59 12.25 6.41
CA ILE A 141 9.69 11.33 6.72
C ILE A 141 9.77 11.05 8.23
N ASP A 142 9.68 12.07 9.06
CA ASP A 142 9.95 12.04 10.50
C ASP A 142 8.69 12.16 11.37
N MET A 143 7.51 12.19 10.75
CA MET A 143 6.24 12.32 11.46
C MET A 143 5.77 11.02 12.09
N TYR A 144 4.82 11.12 13.03
CA TYR A 144 4.09 9.93 13.49
C TYR A 144 3.36 9.28 12.29
N PRO A 145 3.66 8.02 11.96
CA PRO A 145 3.12 7.37 10.78
C PRO A 145 1.69 6.89 11.03
N ASP A 146 0.71 7.69 10.63
CA ASP A 146 -0.70 7.28 10.56
C ASP A 146 -1.26 7.66 9.19
N PRO A 147 -2.03 6.77 8.52
CA PRO A 147 -2.64 7.05 7.23
C PRO A 147 -3.31 8.42 7.11
N TYR A 148 -3.98 8.91 8.16
CA TYR A 148 -4.72 10.19 8.10
C TYR A 148 -3.84 11.39 7.72
N ARG A 149 -2.51 11.28 7.83
CA ARG A 149 -1.58 12.35 7.45
C ARG A 149 -1.60 12.69 5.96
N TRP A 150 -2.05 11.78 5.10
CA TRP A 150 -2.10 12.03 3.66
C TRP A 150 -3.45 12.56 3.15
N HIS A 151 -4.54 12.38 3.92
CA HIS A 151 -5.92 12.81 3.64
C HIS A 151 -6.56 12.24 2.35
N SER A 152 -5.79 12.12 1.28
CA SER A 152 -6.15 11.67 -0.04
C SER A 152 -4.96 10.98 -0.70
N MET A 153 -5.23 9.95 -1.50
CA MET A 153 -4.23 9.24 -2.27
C MET A 153 -4.59 9.28 -3.76
N PRO A 154 -3.60 9.29 -4.68
CA PRO A 154 -3.86 9.35 -6.11
C PRO A 154 -4.33 8.01 -6.70
N ALA A 155 -4.21 6.92 -5.96
CA ALA A 155 -4.83 5.63 -6.27
C ALA A 155 -6.06 5.43 -5.38
N TYR A 156 -7.11 4.79 -5.88
CA TYR A 156 -8.17 4.26 -5.00
C TYR A 156 -7.81 2.88 -4.43
N GLY A 157 -7.04 2.08 -5.18
CA GLY A 157 -6.66 0.71 -4.83
C GLY A 157 -5.42 0.63 -3.93
N ILE A 158 -4.21 0.68 -4.52
CA ILE A 158 -2.96 0.72 -3.75
C ILE A 158 -1.99 1.77 -4.28
N TYR A 159 -1.41 2.54 -3.36
CA TYR A 159 -0.29 3.43 -3.61
C TYR A 159 1.02 2.81 -3.10
N PHE A 160 1.99 2.64 -4.01
CA PHE A 160 3.34 2.16 -3.69
C PHE A 160 4.35 3.29 -3.88
N ARG A 161 5.23 3.49 -2.89
CA ARG A 161 6.33 4.43 -3.00
C ARG A 161 7.61 3.94 -2.32
N TYR A 162 8.76 4.07 -2.98
CA TYR A 162 10.06 3.53 -2.52
C TYR A 162 9.94 2.05 -2.15
N VAL A 163 9.59 1.23 -3.14
CA VAL A 163 9.43 -0.23 -2.98
C VAL A 163 10.34 -0.97 -3.96
N LYS A 164 10.99 -2.04 -3.52
CA LYS A 164 11.83 -2.88 -4.36
C LYS A 164 11.46 -4.36 -4.21
N GLY A 165 11.41 -5.12 -5.31
CA GLY A 165 11.10 -6.56 -5.24
C GLY A 165 9.62 -6.83 -4.94
N LEU A 166 8.71 -6.09 -5.56
CA LEU A 166 7.26 -6.20 -5.34
C LEU A 166 6.62 -7.29 -6.20
N ARG A 167 5.78 -8.14 -5.60
CA ARG A 167 5.00 -9.17 -6.32
C ARG A 167 3.52 -9.04 -5.97
N VAL A 168 2.69 -8.76 -6.95
CA VAL A 168 1.23 -8.65 -6.82
C VAL A 168 0.59 -9.66 -7.74
N ASN A 169 -0.19 -10.60 -7.18
CA ASN A 169 -0.77 -11.69 -7.95
C ASN A 169 -2.20 -12.01 -7.53
N ASN A 170 -3.11 -12.21 -8.49
CA ASN A 170 -4.50 -12.60 -8.22
C ASN A 170 -5.21 -11.62 -7.29
N VAL A 171 -5.43 -10.40 -7.79
CA VAL A 171 -6.01 -9.30 -7.04
C VAL A 171 -7.28 -8.79 -7.72
N VAL A 172 -8.33 -8.62 -6.93
CA VAL A 172 -9.62 -8.08 -7.38
C VAL A 172 -9.96 -6.83 -6.59
N PHE A 173 -10.10 -5.69 -7.26
CA PHE A 173 -10.54 -4.44 -6.65
C PHE A 173 -11.83 -3.91 -7.27
N ARG A 174 -12.72 -3.44 -6.41
CA ARG A 174 -14.00 -2.84 -6.77
C ARG A 174 -14.25 -1.60 -5.95
N TYR A 175 -15.08 -0.69 -6.44
CA TYR A 175 -15.58 0.42 -5.64
C TYR A 175 -17.12 0.47 -5.64
N MET A 176 -17.70 0.97 -4.55
CA MET A 176 -19.16 1.11 -4.40
C MET A 176 -19.69 2.39 -5.06
N ASN A 177 -18.95 3.48 -4.92
CA ASN A 177 -19.23 4.76 -5.56
C ASN A 177 -18.17 5.01 -6.63
N SER A 178 -18.59 5.61 -7.76
CA SER A 178 -17.68 5.98 -8.86
C SER A 178 -16.47 6.72 -8.32
N ASP A 179 -15.28 6.22 -8.64
CA ASP A 179 -14.01 6.81 -8.24
C ASP A 179 -13.20 7.07 -9.50
N GLU A 180 -12.76 8.32 -9.69
CA GLU A 180 -12.09 8.72 -10.93
C GLU A 180 -10.59 8.37 -10.94
N ARG A 181 -10.05 7.77 -9.87
CA ARG A 181 -8.63 7.44 -9.76
C ARG A 181 -8.27 6.11 -10.42
N PRO A 182 -6.98 5.88 -10.75
CA PRO A 182 -6.47 4.56 -11.11
C PRO A 182 -6.49 3.59 -9.92
N ALA A 183 -6.43 2.29 -10.22
CA ALA A 183 -6.27 1.26 -9.19
C ALA A 183 -4.88 1.28 -8.55
N PHE A 184 -3.84 1.52 -9.35
CA PHE A 184 -2.45 1.49 -8.90
C PHE A 184 -1.71 2.77 -9.25
N VAL A 185 -0.91 3.24 -8.30
CA VAL A 185 0.12 4.25 -8.55
C VAL A 185 1.43 3.75 -7.95
N LEU A 186 2.47 3.72 -8.77
CA LEU A 186 3.82 3.33 -8.39
C LEU A 186 4.73 4.56 -8.52
N ASP A 187 5.41 4.92 -7.44
CA ASP A 187 6.27 6.10 -7.37
C ASP A 187 7.63 5.72 -6.78
N ASP A 188 8.67 5.67 -7.59
CA ASP A 188 9.99 5.15 -7.21
C ASP A 188 9.89 3.66 -6.78
N VAL A 189 9.53 2.83 -7.76
CA VAL A 189 9.34 1.38 -7.56
C VAL A 189 10.22 0.62 -8.56
N HIS A 190 10.97 -0.35 -8.03
CA HIS A 190 11.94 -1.11 -8.81
C HIS A 190 11.72 -2.61 -8.65
N ASP A 191 11.93 -3.39 -9.71
CA ASP A 191 11.82 -4.85 -9.70
C ASP A 191 10.43 -5.30 -9.20
N ALA A 192 9.37 -4.93 -9.95
CA ALA A 192 7.99 -5.24 -9.58
C ALA A 192 7.30 -6.12 -10.62
N SER A 193 6.32 -6.89 -10.17
CA SER A 193 5.51 -7.73 -11.05
C SER A 193 4.04 -7.77 -10.64
N PHE A 194 3.17 -7.69 -11.64
CA PHE A 194 1.71 -7.70 -11.51
C PHE A 194 1.13 -8.77 -12.43
N TYR A 195 0.41 -9.72 -11.84
CA TYR A 195 -0.19 -10.85 -12.54
C TYR A 195 -1.64 -11.07 -12.13
N HIS A 196 -2.52 -11.41 -13.08
CA HIS A 196 -3.91 -11.78 -12.80
C HIS A 196 -4.64 -10.69 -11.99
N ILE A 197 -4.74 -9.50 -12.57
CA ILE A 197 -5.37 -8.34 -11.92
C ILE A 197 -6.71 -8.06 -12.59
N ASP A 198 -7.76 -8.06 -11.79
CA ASP A 198 -9.11 -7.68 -12.19
C ASP A 198 -9.57 -6.53 -11.28
N ALA A 199 -9.25 -5.30 -11.66
CA ALA A 199 -9.55 -4.12 -10.86
C ALA A 199 -10.33 -3.10 -11.68
N GLU A 200 -11.41 -2.55 -11.12
CA GLU A 200 -12.08 -1.38 -11.72
C GLU A 200 -11.11 -0.20 -11.83
N LYS A 201 -11.44 0.79 -12.64
CA LYS A 201 -10.69 2.05 -12.73
C LYS A 201 -11.66 3.17 -13.03
N GLY A 202 -11.29 4.39 -12.65
CA GLY A 202 -11.99 5.58 -13.11
C GLY A 202 -12.21 5.56 -14.62
N LYS A 203 -13.35 6.11 -15.06
CA LYS A 203 -13.81 6.00 -16.46
C LYS A 203 -12.71 6.36 -17.45
N ASP A 204 -12.05 7.48 -17.20
CA ASP A 204 -10.99 8.04 -18.04
C ASP A 204 -9.58 7.82 -17.43
N ALA A 205 -9.47 7.13 -16.29
CA ALA A 205 -8.19 6.86 -15.64
C ALA A 205 -7.46 5.68 -16.30
N PRO A 206 -6.11 5.65 -16.26
CA PRO A 206 -5.36 4.43 -16.54
C PRO A 206 -5.55 3.40 -15.42
N GLN A 207 -5.11 2.16 -15.66
CA GLN A 207 -5.06 1.16 -14.59
C GLN A 207 -3.84 1.41 -13.68
N PHE A 208 -2.72 1.85 -14.27
CA PHE A 208 -1.49 2.21 -13.57
C PHE A 208 -1.03 3.63 -13.92
N ILE A 209 -0.56 4.36 -12.91
CA ILE A 209 0.34 5.50 -13.10
C ILE A 209 1.72 5.10 -12.56
N LEU A 210 2.73 5.20 -13.42
CA LEU A 210 4.11 4.86 -13.12
C LEU A 210 4.96 6.13 -13.06
N LYS A 211 5.67 6.34 -11.95
CA LYS A 211 6.58 7.46 -11.73
C LYS A 211 7.94 6.92 -11.27
N ASN A 212 9.00 7.23 -12.00
CA ASN A 212 10.39 6.81 -11.71
C ASN A 212 10.54 5.31 -11.45
N VAL A 213 9.99 4.46 -12.31
CA VAL A 213 10.02 3.00 -12.11
C VAL A 213 11.02 2.29 -13.01
N SER A 214 11.47 1.10 -12.62
CA SER A 214 12.27 0.22 -13.48
C SER A 214 12.01 -1.26 -13.24
N ASN A 215 12.25 -2.07 -14.26
CA ASN A 215 12.09 -3.53 -14.25
C ASN A 215 10.70 -3.98 -13.79
N ILE A 216 9.65 -3.41 -14.40
CA ILE A 216 8.26 -3.75 -14.10
C ILE A 216 7.74 -4.75 -15.14
N SER A 217 7.13 -5.85 -14.69
CA SER A 217 6.41 -6.80 -15.56
C SER A 217 4.92 -6.80 -15.23
N ILE A 218 4.09 -6.65 -16.26
CA ILE A 218 2.62 -6.64 -16.15
C ILE A 218 2.10 -7.69 -17.12
N HIS A 219 1.26 -8.60 -16.63
CA HIS A 219 0.70 -9.68 -17.45
C HIS A 219 -0.67 -10.08 -16.94
N ASP A 220 -1.63 -10.27 -17.85
CA ASP A 220 -3.03 -10.60 -17.54
C ASP A 220 -3.65 -9.60 -16.54
N VAL A 221 -3.73 -8.35 -16.97
CA VAL A 221 -4.37 -7.26 -16.23
C VAL A 221 -5.49 -6.66 -17.07
N ASN A 222 -6.70 -6.58 -16.50
CA ASN A 222 -7.84 -6.04 -17.20
C ASN A 222 -7.58 -4.59 -17.69
N GLY A 223 -7.79 -4.36 -18.99
CA GLY A 223 -7.61 -3.03 -19.60
C GLY A 223 -6.15 -2.65 -19.92
N VAL A 224 -5.17 -3.54 -19.69
CA VAL A 224 -3.75 -3.28 -19.96
C VAL A 224 -3.16 -4.44 -20.76
N ASN A 225 -2.46 -4.14 -21.86
CA ASN A 225 -1.73 -5.18 -22.60
C ASN A 225 -0.51 -5.64 -21.80
N ASP A 226 -0.18 -6.93 -21.89
CA ASP A 226 1.05 -7.48 -21.32
C ASP A 226 2.26 -6.66 -21.73
N THR A 227 3.06 -6.25 -20.75
CA THR A 227 4.18 -5.35 -20.99
C THR A 227 5.33 -5.54 -19.99
N LYS A 228 6.53 -5.21 -20.45
CA LYS A 228 7.72 -5.06 -19.64
C LYS A 228 8.21 -3.63 -19.75
N VAL A 229 8.45 -2.99 -18.62
CA VAL A 229 8.96 -1.62 -18.53
C VAL A 229 10.35 -1.68 -17.92
N GLU A 230 11.38 -1.52 -18.74
CA GLU A 230 12.77 -1.51 -18.29
C GLU A 230 13.05 -0.29 -17.40
N LYS A 231 12.70 0.92 -17.87
CA LYS A 231 12.81 2.15 -17.09
C LYS A 231 11.89 3.24 -17.64
N VAL A 232 11.18 3.97 -16.77
CA VAL A 232 10.40 5.14 -17.18
C VAL A 232 10.25 6.17 -16.06
N ASN A 233 10.31 7.45 -16.41
CA ASN A 233 10.13 8.55 -15.44
C ASN A 233 8.66 8.84 -15.18
N ASN A 234 7.81 8.84 -16.21
CA ASN A 234 6.36 8.98 -16.08
C ASN A 234 5.66 8.19 -17.21
N LYS A 235 4.67 7.36 -16.88
CA LYS A 235 3.86 6.63 -17.85
C LYS A 235 2.51 6.24 -17.27
N GLU A 236 1.48 6.30 -18.10
CA GLU A 236 0.16 5.76 -17.81
C GLU A 236 -0.05 4.46 -18.61
N LEU A 237 -0.62 3.43 -17.98
CA LEU A 237 -0.91 2.12 -18.59
C LEU A 237 -2.35 1.70 -18.33
#